data_AF-A0AAN6MCR6-F1
#
_entry.id   AF-A0AAN6MCR6-F1
#
_cell.length_a   1.000
_cell.length_b   1.000
_cell.length_c   1.000
_cell.angle_alpha   90.00
_cell.angle_beta   90.00
_cell.angle_gamma   90.00
#
_symmetry.space_group_name_H-M   'P 1'
#
loop_
_entity.id
_entity.type
_entity.pdbx_description
1 polymer ?
#
loop_
_entity_poly.entity_id
_entity_poly.type
_entity_poly.pdbx_seq_one_letter_code
_entity_poly.pdbx_strand_id
1 'polypeptide(L)'
;STFNQYGDGSKIIFVDSGTYILTDTVTISKNAKIVGEAWSQFAASGSKFADPSSPRVMLKVGNKGDIGTVEMQDLLLTTKGGTAGAVLMEWNVKAASAGAAALWDVHARVGGAAGTGLTPAAITH
;
A
#
# COMPACT_ATOMS: atom_id res chain seq x y z
N SER A 1 -3.31 -7.46 -12.94
CA SER A 1 -3.55 -7.62 -11.49
C SER A 1 -5.03 -7.31 -11.20
N THR A 2 -5.56 -7.76 -10.05
CA THR A 2 -6.91 -7.43 -9.57
C THR A 2 -7.18 -5.93 -9.63
N PHE A 3 -6.21 -5.10 -9.24
CA PHE A 3 -6.31 -3.64 -9.31
C PHE A 3 -6.50 -3.09 -10.72
N ASN A 4 -5.90 -3.70 -11.75
CA ASN A 4 -6.09 -3.26 -13.14
C ASN A 4 -7.46 -3.69 -13.69
N GLN A 5 -7.98 -4.85 -13.23
CA GLN A 5 -9.23 -5.39 -13.73
C GLN A 5 -10.46 -4.77 -13.05
N TYR A 6 -10.36 -4.42 -11.77
CA TYR A 6 -11.50 -3.99 -10.94
C TYR A 6 -11.29 -2.62 -10.28
N GLY A 7 -10.31 -1.84 -10.74
CA GLY A 7 -9.98 -0.52 -10.17
C GLY A 7 -10.79 0.65 -10.73
N ASP A 8 -11.77 0.41 -11.60
CA ASP A 8 -12.59 1.48 -12.21
C ASP A 8 -13.63 2.08 -11.25
N GLY A 9 -13.82 1.46 -10.07
CA GLY A 9 -14.78 1.89 -9.05
C GLY A 9 -16.16 1.25 -9.20
N SER A 10 -16.39 0.39 -10.19
CA SER A 10 -17.64 -0.36 -10.38
C SER A 10 -17.83 -1.48 -9.35
N LYS A 11 -16.74 -1.93 -8.72
CA LYS A 11 -16.71 -2.96 -7.69
C LYS A 11 -15.81 -2.55 -6.53
N ILE A 12 -16.05 -3.17 -5.38
CA ILE A 12 -15.16 -3.11 -4.23
C ILE A 12 -14.12 -4.22 -4.37
N ILE A 13 -12.84 -3.87 -4.27
CA ILE A 13 -11.76 -4.82 -4.12
C ILE A 13 -11.68 -5.15 -2.62
N PHE A 14 -12.22 -6.31 -2.26
CA PHE A 14 -12.13 -6.83 -0.90
C PHE A 14 -10.79 -7.56 -0.73
N VAL A 15 -10.06 -7.22 0.34
CA VAL A 15 -8.78 -7.83 0.68
C VAL A 15 -9.01 -8.66 1.93
N ASP A 16 -8.96 -9.99 1.79
CA ASP A 16 -9.11 -10.90 2.91
C ASP A 16 -7.94 -10.72 3.90
N SER A 17 -8.17 -11.09 5.17
CA SER A 17 -7.14 -10.98 6.19
C SER A 17 -5.89 -11.78 5.83
N GLY A 18 -4.72 -11.14 5.95
CA GLY A 18 -3.47 -11.77 5.53
C GLY A 18 -2.34 -10.78 5.26
N THR A 19 -1.19 -11.31 4.84
CA THR A 19 -0.03 -10.52 4.43
C THR A 19 0.29 -10.76 2.96
N TYR A 20 0.09 -9.73 2.15
CA TYR A 20 0.33 -9.74 0.71
C TYR A 20 1.70 -9.13 0.44
N ILE A 21 2.65 -9.97 0.00
CA ILE A 21 4.02 -9.53 -0.30
C ILE A 21 4.05 -8.86 -1.68
N LEU A 22 4.42 -7.59 -1.71
CA LEU A 22 4.60 -6.82 -2.94
C LEU A 22 6.09 -6.67 -3.21
N THR A 23 6.55 -7.18 -4.36
CA THR A 23 7.95 -7.11 -4.81
C THR A 23 8.18 -6.04 -5.88
N ASP A 24 7.10 -5.36 -6.29
CA ASP A 24 7.10 -4.30 -7.28
C ASP A 24 6.00 -3.27 -6.94
N THR A 25 6.06 -2.10 -7.57
CA THR A 25 5.04 -1.05 -7.48
C THR A 25 3.71 -1.57 -7.99
N VAL A 26 2.67 -1.41 -7.17
CA VAL A 26 1.27 -1.62 -7.55
C VAL A 26 0.64 -0.25 -7.77
N THR A 27 0.07 -0.05 -8.95
CA THR A 27 -0.69 1.17 -9.26
C THR A 27 -2.14 0.96 -8.88
N ILE A 28 -2.66 1.84 -8.02
CA ILE A 28 -4.07 1.92 -7.66
C ILE A 28 -4.74 2.93 -8.60
N SER A 29 -5.82 2.51 -9.24
CA SER A 29 -6.58 3.37 -10.16
C SER A 29 -7.27 4.51 -9.41
N LYS A 30 -7.46 5.65 -10.09
CA LYS A 30 -7.99 6.89 -9.54
C LYS A 30 -9.45 6.84 -9.03
N ASN A 31 -10.17 5.75 -9.28
CA ASN A 31 -11.56 5.55 -8.83
C ASN A 31 -11.71 4.27 -7.99
N ALA A 32 -10.60 3.66 -7.58
CA ALA A 32 -10.64 2.37 -6.90
C ALA A 32 -11.33 2.47 -5.53
N LYS A 33 -12.05 1.42 -5.16
CA LYS A 33 -12.61 1.19 -3.83
C LYS A 33 -12.00 -0.08 -3.24
N ILE A 34 -11.29 0.04 -2.14
CA ILE A 34 -10.53 -1.06 -1.53
C ILE A 34 -10.88 -1.14 -0.04
N VAL A 35 -11.28 -2.32 0.42
CA VAL A 35 -11.65 -2.56 1.82
C VAL A 35 -10.93 -3.81 2.30
N GLY A 36 -10.23 -3.71 3.42
CA GLY A 36 -9.60 -4.85 4.06
C GLY A 36 -10.49 -5.53 5.09
N GLU A 37 -10.23 -6.82 5.32
CA GLU A 37 -10.79 -7.56 6.44
C GLU A 37 -9.79 -7.51 7.61
N ALA A 38 -10.13 -6.77 8.66
CA ALA A 38 -9.40 -6.68 9.94
C ALA A 38 -7.89 -6.33 9.82
N TRP A 39 -7.04 -7.34 9.59
CA TRP A 39 -5.57 -7.22 9.60
C TRP A 39 -4.96 -7.49 8.21
N SER A 40 -5.58 -6.91 7.18
CA SER A 40 -5.13 -7.02 5.79
C SER A 40 -3.90 -6.15 5.54
N GLN A 41 -2.77 -6.77 5.18
CA GLN A 41 -1.47 -6.10 5.11
C GLN A 41 -0.87 -6.15 3.71
N PHE A 42 -0.43 -5.01 3.18
CA PHE A 42 0.49 -4.93 2.04
C PHE A 42 1.91 -4.72 2.55
N ALA A 43 2.81 -5.65 2.23
CA ALA A 43 4.18 -5.64 2.71
C ALA A 43 5.18 -5.47 1.55
N ALA A 44 5.90 -4.36 1.52
CA ALA A 44 7.01 -4.14 0.59
C ALA A 44 8.15 -5.11 0.91
N SER A 45 8.72 -5.76 -0.11
CA SER A 45 9.82 -6.71 0.06
C SER A 45 10.67 -6.83 -1.19
N GLY A 46 11.96 -7.14 -1.02
CA GLY A 46 12.87 -7.46 -2.12
C GLY A 46 13.71 -6.28 -2.61
N SER A 47 14.65 -6.59 -3.51
CA SER A 47 15.74 -5.69 -3.91
C SER A 47 15.29 -4.38 -4.54
N LYS A 48 14.12 -4.35 -5.20
CA LYS A 48 13.55 -3.14 -5.79
C LYS A 48 13.21 -2.05 -4.76
N PHE A 49 13.13 -2.41 -3.49
CA PHE A 49 12.85 -1.48 -2.39
C PHE A 49 14.04 -1.31 -1.44
N ALA A 50 15.22 -1.85 -1.77
CA ALA A 50 16.36 -1.89 -0.84
C ALA A 50 17.20 -0.61 -0.83
N ASP A 51 17.25 0.13 -1.94
CA ASP A 51 18.17 1.25 -2.13
C ASP A 51 17.54 2.61 -1.74
N PRO A 52 17.98 3.26 -0.65
CA PRO A 52 17.47 4.57 -0.24
C PRO A 52 17.91 5.71 -1.17
N SER A 53 18.97 5.55 -1.97
CA SER A 53 19.41 6.55 -2.95
C SER A 53 18.57 6.54 -4.23
N SER A 54 17.86 5.45 -4.47
CA SER A 54 16.90 5.28 -5.57
C SER A 54 15.56 4.75 -5.01
N PRO A 55 14.83 5.56 -4.23
CA PRO A 55 13.62 5.12 -3.55
C PRO A 55 12.53 4.71 -4.55
N ARG A 56 11.68 3.78 -4.14
CA ARG A 56 10.65 3.18 -4.98
C ARG A 56 9.34 2.99 -4.26
N VAL A 57 8.26 3.39 -4.93
CA VAL A 57 6.90 3.35 -4.41
C VAL A 57 6.35 1.93 -4.39
N MET A 58 5.77 1.51 -3.27
CA MET A 58 5.00 0.27 -3.15
C MET A 58 3.59 0.46 -3.72
N LEU A 59 2.78 1.37 -3.15
CA LEU A 59 1.45 1.70 -3.65
C LEU A 59 1.43 3.08 -4.28
N LYS A 60 1.27 3.13 -5.61
CA LYS A 60 1.11 4.40 -6.34
C LYS A 60 -0.38 4.66 -6.56
N VAL A 61 -0.94 5.65 -5.87
CA VAL A 61 -2.37 5.96 -5.95
C VAL A 61 -2.65 7.02 -7.01
N GLY A 62 -3.12 6.57 -8.17
CA GLY A 62 -3.31 7.37 -9.37
C GLY A 62 -2.00 7.83 -10.01
N ASN A 63 -2.13 8.61 -11.08
CA ASN A 63 -1.04 9.34 -11.71
C ASN A 63 -1.16 10.84 -11.44
N LYS A 64 -0.06 11.57 -11.61
CA LYS A 64 -0.06 13.03 -11.52
C LYS A 64 -1.07 13.61 -12.53
N GLY A 65 -1.97 14.45 -12.03
CA GLY A 65 -3.04 15.07 -12.82
C GLY A 65 -4.36 14.29 -12.81
N ASP A 66 -4.39 13.08 -12.25
CA ASP A 66 -5.65 12.36 -12.09
C ASP A 66 -6.56 13.07 -11.08
N ILE A 67 -7.82 13.22 -11.47
CA ILE A 67 -8.93 13.61 -10.59
C ILE A 67 -9.86 12.40 -10.51
N GLY A 68 -10.24 11.99 -9.28
CA GLY A 68 -11.06 10.80 -9.10
C GLY A 68 -11.59 10.61 -7.68
N THR A 69 -12.08 9.40 -7.42
CA THR A 69 -12.81 9.02 -6.20
C THR A 69 -12.21 7.77 -5.53
N VAL A 70 -10.98 7.85 -5.01
CA VAL A 70 -10.30 6.69 -4.38
C VAL A 70 -10.71 6.51 -2.92
N GLU A 71 -11.19 5.32 -2.57
CA GLU A 71 -11.48 4.94 -1.18
C GLU A 71 -10.63 3.74 -0.79
N MET A 72 -9.89 3.86 0.32
CA MET A 72 -9.14 2.75 0.91
C MET A 72 -9.44 2.67 2.40
N GLN A 73 -9.82 1.49 2.89
CA GLN A 73 -10.25 1.28 4.27
C GLN A 73 -9.70 -0.01 4.88
N ASP A 74 -9.43 0.00 6.19
CA ASP A 74 -9.04 -1.17 6.99
C ASP A 74 -7.78 -1.89 6.48
N LEU A 75 -6.71 -1.14 6.23
CA LEU A 75 -5.47 -1.65 5.64
C LEU A 75 -4.24 -1.31 6.48
N LEU A 76 -3.30 -2.26 6.50
CA LEU A 76 -1.97 -2.06 7.04
C LEU A 76 -0.93 -2.01 5.93
N LEU A 77 -0.11 -0.97 5.92
CA LEU A 77 1.02 -0.84 5.01
C LEU A 77 2.30 -1.07 5.79
N THR A 78 3.12 -2.02 5.35
CA THR A 78 4.31 -2.44 6.10
C THR A 78 5.47 -2.80 5.19
N THR A 79 6.59 -3.15 5.81
CA THR A 79 7.80 -3.65 5.16
C THR A 79 8.14 -5.03 5.66
N LYS A 80 8.86 -5.79 4.83
CA LYS A 80 9.47 -7.05 5.21
C LYS A 80 10.96 -7.03 4.85
N GLY A 81 11.81 -7.11 5.87
CA GLY A 81 13.27 -7.10 5.74
C GLY A 81 13.84 -5.75 5.30
N GLY A 82 15.08 -5.79 4.79
CA GLY A 82 15.84 -4.61 4.36
C GLY A 82 15.22 -3.93 3.15
N THR A 83 14.41 -2.89 3.41
CA THR A 83 13.63 -2.16 2.41
C THR A 83 13.79 -0.65 2.60
N ALA A 84 15.04 -0.21 2.79
CA ALA A 84 15.37 1.18 3.10
C ALA A 84 14.96 2.18 2.00
N GLY A 85 14.74 1.72 0.77
CA GLY A 85 14.24 2.51 -0.35
C GLY A 85 12.72 2.49 -0.52
N ALA A 86 11.96 1.83 0.36
CA ALA A 86 10.50 1.73 0.20
C ALA A 86 9.80 3.06 0.51
N VAL A 87 8.99 3.54 -0.43
CA VAL A 87 7.91 4.52 -0.18
C VAL A 87 6.61 3.75 -0.13
N LEU A 88 6.03 3.55 1.07
CA LEU A 88 4.85 2.67 1.22
C LEU A 88 3.65 3.12 0.38
N MET A 89 3.43 4.43 0.27
CA MET A 89 2.37 5.00 -0.54
C MET A 89 2.81 6.33 -1.13
N GLU A 90 2.54 6.53 -2.41
CA GLU A 90 2.58 7.83 -3.09
C GLU A 90 1.16 8.19 -3.52
N TRP A 91 0.62 9.26 -2.95
CA TRP A 91 -0.74 9.72 -3.21
C TRP A 91 -0.74 10.81 -4.29
N ASN A 92 -1.09 10.45 -5.52
CA ASN A 92 -1.07 11.37 -6.66
C ASN A 92 -2.45 11.92 -7.04
N VAL A 93 -3.51 11.18 -6.73
CA VAL A 93 -4.88 11.53 -7.14
C VAL A 93 -5.39 12.77 -6.39
N LYS A 94 -6.00 13.69 -7.13
CA LYS A 94 -6.79 14.79 -6.58
C LYS A 94 -8.24 14.33 -6.40
N ALA A 95 -8.83 14.61 -5.25
CA ALA A 95 -10.23 14.30 -5.00
C ALA A 95 -11.17 15.09 -5.95
N ALA A 96 -12.16 14.41 -6.54
CA ALA A 96 -13.17 15.04 -7.40
C ALA A 96 -14.11 15.97 -6.64
N SER A 97 -14.36 15.68 -5.36
CA SER A 97 -15.05 16.52 -4.39
C SER A 97 -14.47 16.27 -3.00
N ALA A 98 -14.83 17.09 -2.01
CA ALA A 98 -14.35 16.91 -0.64
C ALA A 98 -14.69 15.50 -0.13
N GLY A 99 -13.68 14.77 0.34
CA GLY A 99 -13.81 13.39 0.83
C GLY A 99 -13.86 12.31 -0.25
N ALA A 100 -13.91 12.65 -1.55
CA ALA A 100 -14.03 11.65 -2.60
C ALA A 100 -12.78 10.80 -2.78
N ALA A 101 -11.60 11.31 -2.43
CA ALA A 101 -10.36 10.55 -2.40
C ALA A 101 -9.75 10.61 -1.00
N ALA A 102 -9.76 9.50 -0.27
CA ALA A 102 -9.36 9.46 1.14
C ALA A 102 -9.02 8.05 1.65
N LEU A 103 -8.44 8.05 2.86
CA LEU A 103 -8.04 6.88 3.64
C LEU A 103 -8.81 6.87 4.96
N TRP A 104 -9.35 5.71 5.36
CA TRP A 104 -9.95 5.51 6.69
C TRP A 104 -9.40 4.24 7.32
N ASP A 105 -8.91 4.30 8.55
CA ASP A 105 -8.25 3.15 9.21
C ASP A 105 -7.19 2.46 8.33
N VAL A 106 -6.39 3.29 7.65
CA VAL A 106 -5.20 2.86 6.90
C VAL A 106 -3.96 3.29 7.66
N HIS A 107 -3.18 2.31 8.10
CA HIS A 107 -2.06 2.55 9.00
C HIS A 107 -0.73 2.11 8.37
N ALA A 108 0.27 2.98 8.41
CA ALA A 108 1.65 2.58 8.17
C ALA A 108 2.25 2.01 9.46
N ARG A 109 2.70 0.76 9.43
CA ARG A 109 3.41 0.10 10.52
C ARG A 109 4.72 -0.49 10.01
N VAL A 110 5.86 0.11 10.37
CA VAL A 110 7.18 -0.34 9.89
C VAL A 110 7.87 -1.17 10.97
N GLY A 111 8.07 -2.46 10.68
CA GLY A 111 8.67 -3.42 11.61
C GLY A 111 7.84 -3.70 12.87
N GLY A 112 8.46 -4.32 13.88
CA GLY A 112 7.85 -4.55 15.19
C GLY A 112 6.74 -5.60 15.25
N ALA A 113 6.44 -6.29 14.15
CA ALA A 113 5.43 -7.33 14.06
C ALA A 113 6.00 -8.65 13.54
N ALA A 114 5.37 -9.77 13.91
CA ALA A 114 5.72 -11.09 13.37
C ALA A 114 5.65 -11.09 11.83
N GLY A 115 6.61 -11.76 11.17
CA GLY A 115 6.68 -11.84 9.71
C GLY A 115 7.39 -10.67 9.01
N THR A 116 7.66 -9.56 9.71
CA THR A 116 8.40 -8.40 9.15
C THR A 116 9.91 -8.66 9.03
N GLY A 117 10.47 -9.58 9.82
CA GLY A 117 11.92 -9.74 9.96
C GLY A 117 12.61 -8.54 10.62
N LEU A 118 11.84 -7.67 11.29
CA LEU A 118 12.28 -6.45 11.98
C LEU A 118 11.78 -6.47 13.43
N THR A 119 12.03 -7.57 14.13
CA THR A 119 11.71 -7.77 15.56
C THR A 119 12.97 -7.55 16.40
N PRO A 120 12.87 -7.35 17.73
CA PRO A 120 14.05 -7.21 18.60
C PRO A 120 15.09 -8.31 18.36
N ALA A 121 14.68 -9.58 18.34
CA ALA A 121 15.55 -10.71 18.05
C ALA A 121 16.31 -10.63 16.70
N ALA A 122 15.77 -9.91 15.71
CA ALA A 122 16.39 -9.73 14.41
C ALA A 122 17.29 -8.48 14.32
N ILE A 123 17.15 -7.52 15.25
CA ILE A 123 17.79 -6.20 15.15
C ILE A 123 18.66 -5.82 16.37
N THR A 124 18.65 -6.60 17.46
CA THR A 124 19.55 -6.42 18.60
C THR A 124 20.66 -7.47 18.55
N HIS A 125 21.92 -7.01 18.59
CA HIS A 125 23.11 -7.85 18.72
C HIS A 125 23.38 -8.25 20.17
#